data_AF-A0A953N757-F1
#
_entry.id   AF-A0A953N757-F1
#
_cell.length_a   1.000
_cell.length_b   1.000
_cell.length_c   1.000
_cell.angle_alpha   90.00
_cell.angle_beta   90.00
_cell.angle_gamma   90.00
#
_symmetry.space_group_name_H-M   'P 1'
#
loop_
_entity.id
_entity.type
_entity.pdbx_description
1 polymer ?
#
loop_
_entity_poly.entity_id
_entity_poly.type
_entity_poly.pdbx_seq_one_letter_code
_entity_poly.pdbx_strand_id
1 'polypeptide(L)'
;MVNNSEKGLALYLTFVVLVVVLASVLGVSVIFLRQIAAIERLEDSVIAFLAADTGIERELDSTHAPPEDYTGTLDLGGGLFSRYNVRVASTSPECPAPNFCIRSVGTFKEVRRAIEVRR
;
A
#
# COMPACT_ATOMS: atom_id res chain seq x y z
N MET A 1 -35.01 8.62 53.44
CA MET A 1 -34.13 7.51 53.85
C MET A 1 -34.10 6.52 52.70
N VAL A 2 -32.98 6.40 51.99
CA VAL A 2 -32.85 5.49 50.84
C VAL A 2 -32.72 4.06 51.38
N ASN A 3 -33.66 3.18 51.01
CA ASN A 3 -33.65 1.78 51.43
C ASN A 3 -32.42 1.06 50.87
N ASN A 4 -31.81 0.17 51.65
CA ASN A 4 -30.57 -0.53 51.27
C ASN A 4 -30.70 -1.33 49.95
N SER A 5 -31.91 -1.69 49.53
CA SER A 5 -32.20 -2.33 48.24
C SER A 5 -31.96 -1.41 47.03
N GLU A 6 -32.20 -0.10 47.16
CA GLU A 6 -32.00 0.86 46.07
C GLU A 6 -30.51 1.17 45.83
N LYS A 7 -29.70 1.12 46.90
CA LYS A 7 -28.24 1.28 46.81
C LYS A 7 -27.57 0.13 46.06
N GLY A 8 -28.05 -1.10 46.26
CA GLY A 8 -27.57 -2.27 45.55
C GLY A 8 -27.91 -2.23 44.05
N LEU A 9 -29.12 -1.78 43.72
CA LEU A 9 -29.54 -1.62 42.32
C LEU A 9 -28.74 -0.54 41.59
N ALA A 10 -28.48 0.61 42.24
CA ALA A 10 -27.68 1.68 41.66
C ALA A 10 -26.23 1.22 41.38
N LEU A 11 -25.64 0.46 42.30
CA LEU A 11 -24.28 -0.08 42.13
C LEU A 11 -24.21 -1.15 41.02
N TYR A 12 -25.25 -1.97 40.88
CA TYR A 12 -25.33 -2.94 39.79
C TYR A 12 -25.40 -2.24 38.42
N LEU A 13 -26.24 -1.21 38.29
CA LEU A 13 -26.39 -0.48 37.03
C LEU A 13 -25.10 0.25 36.63
N THR A 14 -24.39 0.89 37.57
CA THR A 14 -23.11 1.54 37.26
C THR A 14 -22.05 0.53 36.82
N PHE A 15 -22.01 -0.65 37.46
CA PHE A 15 -21.09 -1.71 37.08
C PHE A 15 -21.37 -2.24 35.67
N VAL A 16 -22.65 -2.47 35.32
CA VAL A 16 -23.04 -2.90 33.97
C VAL A 16 -22.64 -1.84 32.93
N VAL A 17 -22.92 -0.57 33.19
CA VAL A 17 -22.53 0.52 32.27
C VAL A 17 -21.01 0.60 32.12
N LEU A 18 -20.25 0.45 33.20
CA LEU A 18 -18.78 0.46 33.17
C LEU A 18 -18.23 -0.67 32.29
N VAL A 19 -18.78 -1.88 32.39
CA VAL A 19 -18.38 -3.02 31.56
C VAL A 19 -18.69 -2.76 30.09
N VAL A 20 -19.86 -2.20 29.77
CA VAL A 20 -20.24 -1.86 28.39
C VAL A 20 -19.30 -0.79 27.81
N VAL A 21 -19.00 0.26 28.57
CA VAL A 21 -18.07 1.31 28.16
C VAL A 21 -16.67 0.73 27.95
N LEU A 22 -16.16 -0.09 28.88
CA LEU A 22 -14.85 -0.72 28.76
C LEU A 22 -14.76 -1.61 27.50
N ALA A 23 -15.78 -2.43 27.26
CA ALA A 23 -15.85 -3.27 26.06
C ALA A 23 -15.83 -2.45 24.77
N SER A 24 -16.55 -1.32 24.74
CA SER A 24 -16.57 -0.43 23.57
C SER A 24 -15.20 0.19 23.29
N VAL A 25 -14.48 0.66 24.32
CA VAL A 25 -13.16 1.27 24.19
C VAL A 25 -12.12 0.24 23.72
N LEU A 26 -12.16 -0.96 24.28
CA LEU A 26 -11.28 -2.05 23.86
C LEU A 26 -11.57 -2.49 22.42
N GLY A 27 -12.84 -2.60 22.05
CA GLY A 27 -13.26 -2.93 20.68
C GLY A 27 -12.73 -1.94 19.66
N VAL A 28 -12.84 -0.64 19.94
CA VAL A 28 -12.35 0.44 19.09
C VAL A 28 -10.81 0.43 18.99
N SER A 29 -10.11 0.20 20.11
CA SER A 29 -8.65 0.12 20.16
C SER A 29 -8.09 -0.95 19.22
N VAL A 30 -8.75 -2.11 19.12
CA VAL A 30 -8.32 -3.20 18.24
C VAL A 30 -8.40 -2.80 16.76
N ILE A 31 -9.41 -2.03 16.34
CA ILE A 31 -9.53 -1.61 14.94
C ILE A 31 -8.43 -0.59 14.60
N PHE A 32 -8.10 0.33 15.51
CA PHE A 32 -7.00 1.28 15.29
C PHE A 32 -5.64 0.60 15.11
N LEU A 33 -5.34 -0.43 15.92
CA LEU A 33 -4.08 -1.18 15.77
C LEU A 33 -3.98 -1.86 14.41
N ARG A 34 -5.09 -2.36 13.85
CA ARG A 34 -5.12 -2.96 12.50
C ARG A 34 -4.92 -1.92 11.40
N GLN A 35 -5.39 -0.69 11.59
CA GLN A 35 -5.23 0.38 10.60
C GLN A 35 -3.78 0.83 10.46
N ILE A 36 -2.97 0.82 11.53
CA ILE A 36 -1.55 1.19 11.47
C ILE A 36 -0.77 0.28 10.50
N ALA A 37 -0.99 -1.04 10.57
CA ALA A 37 -0.37 -1.98 9.65
C ALA A 37 -0.81 -1.78 8.19
N ALA A 38 -2.03 -1.28 7.96
CA ALA A 38 -2.50 -0.93 6.62
C ALA A 38 -1.78 0.30 6.06
N ILE A 39 -1.43 1.28 6.91
CA ILE A 39 -0.70 2.49 6.50
C ILE A 39 0.72 2.16 6.05
N GLU A 40 1.42 1.26 6.75
CA GLU A 40 2.77 0.82 6.35
C GLU A 40 2.77 0.20 4.93
N ARG A 41 1.75 -0.60 4.62
CA ARG A 41 1.59 -1.17 3.26
C ARG A 41 1.30 -0.12 2.19
N LEU A 42 0.70 1.01 2.56
CA LEU A 42 0.51 2.13 1.65
C LEU A 42 1.83 2.85 1.35
N GLU A 43 2.69 3.02 2.35
CA GLU A 43 4.03 3.58 2.15
C GLU A 43 4.85 2.70 1.19
N ASP A 44 4.91 1.39 1.46
CA ASP A 44 5.59 0.43 0.59
C ASP A 44 5.04 0.46 -0.84
N SER A 45 3.73 0.72 -0.97
CA SER A 45 3.06 0.86 -2.25
C SER A 45 3.47 2.12 -3.02
N VAL A 46 3.69 3.24 -2.35
CA VAL A 46 4.18 4.47 -2.99
C VAL A 46 5.59 4.26 -3.50
N ILE A 47 6.45 3.58 -2.73
CA ILE A 47 7.82 3.27 -3.14
C ILE A 47 7.85 2.31 -4.33
N ALA A 48 7.01 1.27 -4.33
CA ALA A 48 6.87 0.38 -5.47
C ALA A 48 6.35 1.12 -6.71
N PHE A 49 5.43 2.08 -6.55
CA PHE A 49 4.94 2.91 -7.65
C PHE A 49 6.04 3.83 -8.20
N LEU A 50 6.81 4.49 -7.32
CA LEU A 50 7.94 5.34 -7.70
C LEU A 50 8.99 4.56 -8.50
N ALA A 51 9.30 3.33 -8.11
CA ALA A 51 10.22 2.48 -8.86
C ALA A 51 9.66 2.10 -10.24
N ALA A 52 8.35 1.82 -10.33
CA ALA A 52 7.70 1.56 -11.62
C ALA A 52 7.82 2.78 -12.54
N ASP A 53 7.52 3.98 -12.02
CA ASP A 53 7.58 5.24 -12.75
C ASP A 53 9.00 5.55 -13.22
N THR A 54 9.99 5.37 -12.35
CA THR A 54 11.42 5.49 -12.72
C THR A 54 11.79 4.56 -13.87
N GLY A 55 11.25 3.34 -13.91
CA GLY A 55 11.46 2.43 -15.02
C GLY A 55 10.89 2.95 -16.34
N ILE A 56 9.71 3.57 -16.31
CA ILE A 56 9.10 4.22 -17.48
C ILE A 56 9.94 5.41 -17.95
N GLU A 57 10.30 6.32 -17.04
CA GLU A 57 11.10 7.50 -17.38
C GLU A 57 12.45 7.13 -17.97
N ARG A 58 13.09 6.06 -17.45
CA ARG A 58 14.35 5.57 -17.97
C ARG A 58 14.23 5.01 -19.38
N GLU A 59 13.13 4.33 -19.68
CA GLU A 59 12.83 3.84 -21.03
C GLU A 59 12.58 5.01 -21.99
N LEU A 60 11.82 6.02 -21.56
CA LEU A 60 11.48 7.18 -22.37
C LEU A 60 12.67 8.13 -22.61
N ASP A 61 13.57 8.27 -21.65
CA ASP A 61 14.78 9.11 -21.75
C ASP A 61 15.87 8.45 -22.62
N SER A 62 15.87 7.11 -22.71
CA SER A 62 16.88 6.40 -23.50
C SER A 62 16.73 6.73 -25.00
N THR A 63 17.68 7.49 -25.54
CA THR A 63 17.77 7.82 -26.97
C THR A 63 18.13 6.59 -27.83
N HIS A 64 18.51 5.48 -27.19
CA HIS A 64 18.78 4.20 -27.83
C HIS A 64 17.68 3.21 -27.46
N ALA A 65 17.24 2.37 -28.41
CA ALA A 65 16.33 1.26 -28.14
C ALA A 65 16.88 0.40 -27.00
N PRO A 66 16.27 0.45 -25.81
CA PRO A 66 16.68 -0.39 -24.69
C PRO A 66 16.40 -1.85 -25.05
N PRO A 67 17.08 -2.82 -24.39
CA PRO A 67 16.69 -4.22 -24.50
C PRO A 67 15.19 -4.38 -24.17
N GLU A 68 14.48 -5.22 -24.94
CA GLU A 68 13.02 -5.42 -24.83
C GLU A 68 12.57 -5.66 -23.38
N ASP A 69 13.39 -6.34 -22.57
CA ASP A 69 13.16 -6.52 -21.14
C ASP A 69 14.44 -6.20 -20.35
N TYR A 70 14.32 -5.36 -19.31
CA TYR A 70 15.40 -5.18 -18.34
C TYR A 70 14.90 -4.97 -16.92
N THR A 71 15.83 -5.08 -15.97
CA THR A 71 15.58 -4.78 -14.57
C THR A 71 16.56 -3.75 -14.09
N GLY A 72 16.08 -2.84 -13.25
CA GLY A 72 16.93 -1.88 -12.56
C GLY A 72 16.60 -1.78 -11.08
N THR A 73 17.46 -1.07 -10.37
CA THR A 73 17.31 -0.76 -8.95
C THR A 73 17.24 0.75 -8.78
N LEU A 74 16.35 1.19 -7.89
CA LEU A 74 16.26 2.56 -7.41
C LEU A 74 16.85 2.61 -6.00
N ASP A 75 17.88 3.42 -5.80
CA ASP A 75 18.44 3.72 -4.48
C ASP A 75 17.55 4.76 -3.80
N LEU A 76 17.01 4.40 -2.63
CA LEU A 76 16.14 5.26 -1.82
C LEU A 76 16.92 5.97 -0.71
N GLY A 77 18.23 5.76 -0.64
CA GLY A 77 19.11 6.25 0.41
C GLY A 77 19.16 5.31 1.62
N GLY A 78 20.19 5.46 2.45
CA GLY A 78 20.34 4.67 3.68
C GLY A 78 20.53 3.16 3.49
N GLY A 79 20.96 2.72 2.30
CA GLY A 79 21.13 1.31 1.96
C GLY A 79 19.83 0.59 1.57
N LEU A 80 18.75 1.34 1.35
CA LEU A 80 17.45 0.80 0.96
C LEU A 80 17.29 0.86 -0.56
N PHE A 81 16.93 -0.28 -1.17
CA PHE A 81 16.76 -0.39 -2.62
C PHE A 81 15.35 -0.87 -2.99
N SER A 82 14.78 -0.26 -4.03
CA SER A 82 13.60 -0.77 -4.74
C SER A 82 14.01 -1.33 -6.09
N ARG A 83 13.24 -2.28 -6.63
CA ARG A 83 13.52 -2.88 -7.95
C ARG A 83 12.41 -2.53 -8.91
N TYR A 84 12.74 -2.42 -10.19
CA TYR A 84 11.76 -2.33 -11.25
C TYR A 84 12.13 -3.25 -12.40
N ASN A 85 11.11 -3.76 -13.09
CA ASN A 85 11.25 -4.54 -14.32
C ASN A 85 10.47 -3.86 -15.42
N VAL A 86 11.16 -3.47 -16.49
CA VAL A 86 10.58 -2.86 -17.68
C VAL A 86 10.47 -3.93 -18.75
N ARG A 87 9.35 -3.90 -19.46
CA ARG A 87 9.06 -4.70 -20.64
C ARG A 87 8.53 -3.80 -21.73
N VAL A 88 9.10 -3.91 -22.92
CA VAL A 88 8.71 -3.16 -24.10
C VAL A 88 8.10 -4.16 -25.10
N ALA A 89 6.82 -3.98 -25.38
CA ALA A 89 6.12 -4.78 -26.36
C ALA A 89 5.91 -3.96 -27.64
N SER A 90 6.24 -4.55 -28.78
CA SER A 90 5.85 -4.02 -30.10
C SER A 90 4.34 -4.15 -30.31
N THR A 91 3.81 -3.42 -31.30
CA THR A 91 2.38 -3.44 -31.64
C THR A 91 1.87 -4.86 -31.84
N SER A 92 0.93 -5.27 -31.00
CA SER A 92 0.33 -6.61 -31.01
C SER A 92 -1.14 -6.51 -30.57
N PRO A 93 -1.96 -7.57 -30.71
CA PRO A 93 -3.31 -7.56 -30.15
C PRO A 93 -3.36 -7.31 -28.63
N GLU A 94 -2.29 -7.65 -27.91
CA GLU A 94 -2.14 -7.39 -26.47
C GLU A 94 -1.65 -5.96 -26.17
N CYS A 95 -1.03 -5.30 -27.16
CA CYS A 95 -0.56 -3.91 -27.12
C CYS A 95 -1.12 -3.12 -28.31
N PRO A 96 -2.38 -2.63 -28.24
CA PRO A 96 -3.00 -1.85 -29.31
C PRO A 96 -2.48 -0.40 -29.29
N ALA A 97 -1.20 -0.22 -29.59
CA ALA A 97 -0.52 1.07 -29.60
C ALA A 97 0.13 1.34 -30.98
N PRO A 98 0.14 2.59 -31.47
CA PRO A 98 0.73 2.96 -32.76
C PRO A 98 2.19 2.54 -32.96
N ASN A 99 2.98 2.54 -31.88
CA ASN A 99 4.41 2.28 -31.91
C ASN A 99 4.79 1.12 -30.98
N PHE A 100 4.58 1.30 -29.67
CA PHE A 100 4.99 0.31 -28.66
C PHE A 100 4.25 0.56 -27.33
N CYS A 101 4.22 -0.46 -26.48
CA CYS A 101 3.80 -0.35 -25.08
C CYS A 101 5.00 -0.56 -24.18
N ILE A 102 5.17 0.33 -23.21
CA ILE A 102 6.12 0.15 -22.13
C ILE A 102 5.33 -0.25 -20.90
N ARG A 103 5.72 -1.37 -20.28
CA ARG A 103 5.20 -1.81 -19.00
C ARG A 103 6.32 -1.88 -17.98
N SER A 104 6.22 -1.10 -16.92
CA SER A 104 7.17 -1.14 -15.81
C SER A 104 6.49 -1.66 -14.55
N VAL A 105 7.13 -2.62 -13.88
CA VAL A 105 6.66 -3.22 -12.62
C VAL A 105 7.68 -2.92 -11.52
N GLY A 106 7.34 -1.99 -10.64
CA GLY A 106 8.11 -1.69 -9.45
C GLY A 106 7.76 -2.64 -8.30
N THR A 107 8.78 -3.03 -7.55
CA THR A 107 8.71 -4.00 -6.46
C THR A 107 9.51 -3.47 -5.28
N PHE A 108 8.83 -3.31 -4.15
CA PHE A 108 9.43 -2.92 -2.88
C PHE A 108 8.87 -3.79 -1.77
N LYS A 109 9.75 -4.48 -1.01
CA LYS A 109 9.38 -5.55 -0.08
C LYS A 109 8.41 -6.55 -0.73
N GLU A 110 7.19 -6.71 -0.21
CA GLU A 110 6.16 -7.61 -0.74
C GLU A 110 5.14 -6.90 -1.66
N VAL A 111 5.30 -5.58 -1.87
CA VAL A 111 4.35 -4.79 -2.65
C VAL A 111 4.85 -4.61 -4.08
N ARG A 112 3.95 -4.83 -5.04
CA ARG A 112 4.20 -4.66 -6.47
C ARG A 112 3.20 -3.68 -7.07
N ARG A 113 3.69 -2.73 -7.86
CA ARG A 113 2.88 -1.79 -8.63
C ARG A 113 3.35 -1.79 -10.08
N ALA A 114 2.42 -1.63 -11.01
CA ALA A 114 2.71 -1.64 -12.42
C ALA A 114 2.14 -0.39 -13.08
N ILE A 115 2.91 0.17 -14.01
CA ILE A 115 2.53 1.29 -14.87
C ILE A 115 2.70 0.83 -16.31
N GLU A 116 1.73 1.15 -17.16
CA GLU A 116 1.79 0.86 -18.59
C GLU A 116 1.53 2.16 -19.36
N VAL A 117 2.40 2.46 -20.31
CA VAL A 117 2.28 3.59 -21.22
C VAL A 117 2.16 3.06 -22.64
N ARG A 118 1.20 3.58 -23.40
CA ARG A 118 0.93 3.19 -24.79
C ARG A 118 1.19 4.39 -25.69
N ARG A 119 2.01 4.22 -26.73
CA ARG A 119 2.40 5.27 -27.67
C ARG A 119 2.21 4.86 -29.11
#